data_AF-A0A2N5MGY6-F1
#
_entry.id   AF-A0A2N5MGY6-F1
#
_cell.length_a   1.000
_cell.length_b   1.000
_cell.length_c   1.000
_cell.angle_alpha   90.00
_cell.angle_beta   90.00
_cell.angle_gamma   90.00
#
_symmetry.space_group_name_H-M   'P 1'
#
loop_
_entity.id
_entity.type
_entity.pdbx_description
1 polymer ?
#
loop_
_entity_poly.entity_id
_entity_poly.type
_entity_poly.pdbx_seq_one_letter_code
_entity_poly.pdbx_strand_id
1 'polypeptide(L)'
;MITESQNTFLEELINNNDIYSANILLKNIFSKNVSDPLVFNKFFEFCMKISRWNIDLPSRTMFLDQADSALIFFSENTDITRETLEIIQKCQAEITEVKKEISSVHYIQEDKIVDELIEKNKECLLKLTEYKFKLQKCNNQNSFQELLKRIEFTENNIQKDLLEESQQKLYEELTKDYQQIISQKLNEFERLKVKAYNKKAVQDYYYVFQEFKRDEEKHKNNFVELKRLVGRRLFCYDANQLYSETMIYYNNVYSYIFSKLDDEGKYRLTELAIDTEKKSY
;
A
#
# COMPACT_ATOMS: atom_id res chain seq x y z
N MET A 1 -33.65 45.91 -23.75
CA MET A 1 -34.23 46.54 -22.53
C MET A 1 -34.80 45.51 -21.56
N ILE A 2 -34.42 45.62 -20.29
CA ILE A 2 -34.90 44.78 -19.18
C ILE A 2 -36.27 45.27 -18.71
N THR A 3 -37.24 44.38 -18.55
CA THR A 3 -38.57 44.76 -18.04
C THR A 3 -38.56 44.94 -16.53
N GLU A 4 -39.47 45.77 -16.00
CA GLU A 4 -39.61 46.03 -14.56
C GLU A 4 -39.86 44.73 -13.78
N SER A 5 -40.73 43.84 -14.29
CA SER A 5 -40.99 42.51 -13.73
C SER A 5 -39.73 41.63 -13.67
N GLN A 6 -38.85 41.69 -14.68
CA GLN A 6 -37.59 40.94 -14.67
C GLN A 6 -36.57 41.50 -13.66
N ASN A 7 -36.56 42.83 -13.44
CA ASN A 7 -35.72 43.44 -12.42
C ASN A 7 -36.18 43.06 -11.01
N THR A 8 -37.48 43.12 -10.73
CA THR A 8 -38.03 42.70 -9.43
C THR A 8 -37.72 41.24 -9.14
N PHE A 9 -37.90 40.36 -10.14
CA PHE A 9 -37.59 38.94 -9.98
C PHE A 9 -36.08 38.67 -9.78
N LEU A 10 -35.21 39.43 -10.46
CA LEU A 10 -33.76 39.34 -10.22
C LEU A 10 -33.38 39.75 -8.80
N GLU A 11 -33.97 40.83 -8.28
CA GLU A 11 -33.73 41.30 -6.92
C GLU A 11 -34.17 40.28 -5.87
N GLU A 12 -35.33 39.64 -6.07
CA GLU A 12 -35.79 38.52 -5.22
C GLU A 12 -34.79 37.36 -5.21
N LEU A 13 -34.30 36.94 -6.39
CA LEU A 13 -33.34 35.84 -6.49
C LEU A 13 -32.00 36.17 -5.81
N ILE A 14 -31.50 37.40 -5.97
CA ILE A 14 -30.26 37.86 -5.32
C ILE A 14 -30.46 37.93 -3.79
N ASN A 15 -31.59 38.45 -3.32
CA ASN A 15 -31.90 38.54 -1.88
C ASN A 15 -32.05 37.17 -1.22
N ASN A 16 -32.58 36.19 -1.96
CA ASN A 16 -32.69 34.79 -1.53
C ASN A 16 -31.37 33.99 -1.70
N ASN A 17 -30.31 34.64 -2.17
CA ASN A 17 -29.02 34.01 -2.47
C ASN A 17 -29.11 32.85 -3.50
N ASP A 18 -30.12 32.88 -4.37
CA ASP A 18 -30.26 31.93 -5.49
C ASP A 18 -29.51 32.44 -6.72
N ILE A 19 -28.18 32.34 -6.61
CA ILE A 19 -27.23 32.88 -7.58
C ILE A 19 -27.32 32.16 -8.93
N TYR A 20 -27.63 30.86 -8.94
CA TYR A 20 -27.74 30.09 -10.19
C TYR A 20 -29.01 30.45 -10.97
N SER A 21 -30.15 30.60 -10.31
CA SER A 21 -31.37 31.06 -10.98
C SER A 21 -31.23 32.51 -11.45
N ALA A 22 -30.60 33.38 -10.65
CA ALA A 22 -30.27 34.75 -11.05
C ALA A 22 -29.38 34.78 -12.30
N ASN A 23 -28.38 33.89 -12.36
CA ASN A 23 -27.50 33.73 -13.51
C ASN A 23 -28.26 33.30 -14.77
N ILE A 24 -29.15 32.30 -14.66
CA ILE A 24 -29.97 31.83 -15.79
C ILE A 24 -30.85 32.96 -16.32
N LEU A 25 -31.48 33.73 -15.42
CA LEU A 25 -32.32 34.87 -15.78
C LEU A 25 -31.51 35.93 -16.54
N LEU A 26 -30.38 36.37 -15.97
CA LEU A 26 -29.53 37.38 -16.61
C LEU A 26 -28.97 36.91 -17.94
N LYS A 27 -28.51 35.65 -18.03
CA LYS A 27 -28.03 35.05 -19.27
C LYS A 27 -29.14 35.04 -20.33
N ASN A 28 -30.38 34.68 -19.98
CA ASN A 28 -31.50 34.72 -20.92
C ASN A 28 -31.80 36.13 -21.42
N ILE A 29 -31.76 37.12 -20.53
CA ILE A 29 -31.98 38.53 -20.88
C ILE A 29 -30.88 39.03 -21.81
N PHE A 30 -29.61 38.71 -21.53
CA PHE A 30 -28.47 39.03 -22.37
C PHE A 30 -28.55 38.37 -23.75
N SER A 31 -28.82 37.06 -23.83
CA SER A 31 -28.93 36.35 -25.11
C SER A 31 -30.03 36.91 -26.02
N LYS A 32 -31.07 37.55 -25.46
CA LYS A 32 -32.13 38.21 -26.24
C LYS A 32 -31.81 39.66 -26.63
N ASN A 33 -30.79 40.27 -26.02
CA ASN A 33 -30.43 41.68 -26.20
C ASN A 33 -28.90 41.83 -26.28
N VAL A 34 -28.25 41.04 -27.14
CA VAL A 34 -26.77 40.87 -27.15
C VAL A 34 -26.02 42.17 -27.45
N SER A 35 -26.62 43.08 -28.22
CA SER A 35 -26.03 44.37 -28.60
C SER A 35 -26.33 45.52 -27.62
N ASP A 36 -27.12 45.28 -26.56
CA ASP A 36 -27.53 46.31 -25.59
C ASP A 36 -26.45 46.46 -24.50
N PRO A 37 -25.72 47.60 -24.44
CA PRO A 37 -24.60 47.78 -23.52
C PRO A 37 -25.02 47.74 -22.05
N LEU A 38 -26.24 48.15 -21.72
CA LEU A 38 -26.75 48.12 -20.35
C LEU A 38 -27.02 46.69 -19.89
N VAL A 39 -27.55 45.87 -20.78
CA VAL A 39 -27.80 44.45 -20.50
C VAL A 39 -26.48 43.68 -20.40
N PHE A 40 -25.54 43.95 -21.31
CA PHE A 40 -24.18 43.40 -21.25
C PHE A 40 -23.51 43.73 -19.92
N ASN A 41 -23.41 45.03 -19.56
CA ASN A 41 -22.74 45.45 -18.33
C ASN A 41 -23.36 44.81 -17.10
N LYS A 42 -24.70 44.72 -17.02
CA LYS A 42 -25.38 44.11 -15.88
C LYS A 42 -25.06 42.62 -15.73
N PHE A 43 -25.01 41.87 -16.84
CA PHE A 43 -24.65 40.45 -16.81
C PHE A 43 -23.15 40.26 -16.52
N PHE A 44 -22.30 41.04 -17.19
CA PHE A 44 -20.86 41.03 -17.01
C PHE A 44 -20.45 41.32 -15.56
N GLU A 45 -20.96 42.39 -14.97
CA GLU A 45 -20.66 42.76 -13.57
C GLU A 45 -21.14 41.68 -12.58
N PHE A 46 -22.28 41.05 -12.85
CA PHE A 46 -22.78 39.95 -12.02
C PHE A 46 -21.82 38.75 -12.04
N CYS A 47 -21.41 38.30 -13.24
CA CYS A 47 -20.45 37.22 -13.39
C CYS A 47 -19.08 37.56 -12.76
N MET A 48 -18.58 38.79 -13.00
CA MET A 48 -17.32 39.27 -12.44
C MET A 48 -17.35 39.41 -10.92
N LYS A 49 -18.50 39.78 -10.34
CA LYS A 49 -18.66 39.84 -8.89
C LYS A 49 -18.49 38.46 -8.26
N ILE A 50 -19.11 37.44 -8.84
CA ILE A 50 -19.07 36.06 -8.29
C ILE A 50 -17.70 35.41 -8.52
N SER A 51 -17.05 35.66 -9.66
CA SER A 51 -15.70 35.13 -9.91
C SER A 51 -14.65 35.67 -8.92
N ARG A 52 -14.90 36.85 -8.35
CA ARG A 52 -14.10 37.47 -7.27
C ARG A 52 -14.50 37.01 -5.86
N TRP A 53 -15.57 36.24 -5.68
CA TRP A 53 -15.93 35.73 -4.35
C TRP A 53 -14.96 34.65 -3.86
N ASN A 54 -14.82 34.53 -2.54
CA ASN A 54 -14.05 33.46 -1.91
C ASN A 54 -14.88 32.17 -1.80
N ILE A 55 -15.25 31.62 -2.96
CA ILE A 55 -15.92 30.32 -3.12
C ILE A 55 -14.98 29.32 -3.81
N ASP A 56 -15.47 28.11 -4.11
CA ASP A 56 -14.68 27.10 -4.79
C ASP A 56 -14.17 27.56 -6.17
N LEU A 57 -12.96 27.12 -6.53
CA LEU A 57 -12.33 27.51 -7.81
C LEU A 57 -13.17 27.13 -9.03
N PRO A 58 -13.79 25.93 -9.13
CA PRO A 58 -14.65 25.60 -10.27
C PRO A 58 -15.79 26.60 -10.49
N SER A 59 -16.50 27.00 -9.44
CA SER A 59 -17.56 28.01 -9.53
C SER A 59 -17.00 29.35 -10.01
N ARG A 60 -15.89 29.83 -9.43
CA ARG A 60 -15.27 31.10 -9.83
C ARG A 60 -14.87 31.11 -11.30
N THR A 61 -14.26 30.03 -11.77
CA THR A 61 -13.86 29.85 -13.18
C THR A 61 -15.08 29.81 -14.10
N MET A 62 -16.13 29.08 -13.72
CA MET A 62 -17.37 29.01 -14.50
C MET A 62 -17.97 30.41 -14.75
N PHE A 63 -18.07 31.24 -13.72
CA PHE A 63 -18.61 32.60 -13.87
C PHE A 63 -17.67 33.51 -14.66
N LEU A 64 -16.36 33.37 -14.51
CA LEU A 64 -15.39 34.11 -15.31
C LEU A 64 -15.48 33.75 -16.80
N ASP A 65 -15.57 32.46 -17.13
CA ASP A 65 -15.73 31.99 -18.52
C ASP A 65 -17.05 32.46 -19.14
N GLN A 66 -18.10 32.62 -18.33
CA GLN A 66 -19.36 33.22 -18.78
C GLN A 66 -19.23 34.72 -19.04
N ALA A 67 -18.46 35.45 -18.22
CA ALA A 67 -18.15 36.86 -18.47
C ALA A 67 -17.33 37.04 -19.75
N ASP A 68 -16.33 36.18 -19.98
CA ASP A 68 -15.50 36.18 -21.19
C ASP A 68 -16.33 35.85 -22.43
N SER A 69 -17.19 34.83 -22.35
CA SER A 69 -18.15 34.51 -23.40
C SER A 69 -19.09 35.69 -23.70
N ALA A 70 -19.62 36.35 -22.66
CA ALA A 70 -20.50 37.51 -22.81
C ALA A 70 -19.78 38.66 -23.51
N LEU A 71 -18.52 38.92 -23.17
CA LEU A 71 -17.70 39.95 -23.82
C LEU A 71 -17.49 39.63 -25.30
N ILE A 72 -17.17 38.38 -25.64
CA ILE A 72 -17.02 37.93 -27.04
C ILE A 72 -18.33 38.19 -27.81
N PHE A 73 -19.46 37.69 -27.30
CA PHE A 73 -20.76 37.88 -27.96
C PHE A 73 -21.14 39.36 -28.10
N PHE A 74 -20.92 40.18 -27.06
CA PHE A 74 -21.17 41.62 -27.13
C PHE A 74 -20.28 42.31 -28.17
N SER A 75 -19.01 41.94 -28.23
CA SER A 75 -18.04 42.52 -29.18
C SER A 75 -18.37 42.18 -30.65
N GLU A 76 -18.94 41.00 -30.90
CA GLU A 76 -19.34 40.56 -32.25
C GLU A 76 -20.65 41.18 -32.73
N ASN A 77 -21.53 41.60 -31.81
CA ASN A 77 -22.89 42.02 -32.13
C ASN A 77 -23.14 43.52 -31.96
N THR A 78 -22.13 44.30 -31.57
CA THR A 78 -22.25 45.75 -31.31
C THR A 78 -21.47 46.55 -32.35
N ASP A 79 -21.99 47.74 -32.71
CA ASP A 79 -21.27 48.66 -33.59
C ASP A 79 -19.96 49.14 -32.93
N ILE A 80 -18.86 49.00 -33.66
CA ILE A 80 -17.54 49.38 -33.17
C ILE A 80 -17.36 50.90 -33.31
N THR A 81 -17.43 51.57 -32.17
CA THR A 81 -17.12 52.98 -31.97
C THR A 81 -15.93 53.09 -31.02
N ARG A 82 -15.35 54.29 -30.88
CA ARG A 82 -14.25 54.50 -29.93
C ARG A 82 -14.67 54.16 -28.49
N GLU A 83 -15.89 54.52 -28.11
CA GLU A 83 -16.44 54.26 -26.77
C GLU A 83 -16.68 52.77 -26.51
N THR A 84 -17.28 52.06 -27.47
CA THR A 84 -17.52 50.61 -27.31
C THR A 84 -16.21 49.82 -27.30
N LEU A 85 -15.20 50.26 -28.05
CA LEU A 85 -13.87 49.66 -28.04
C LEU A 85 -13.15 49.87 -26.70
N GLU A 86 -13.27 51.04 -26.08
CA GLU A 86 -12.70 51.33 -24.74
C GLU A 86 -13.35 50.45 -23.66
N ILE A 87 -14.68 50.25 -23.71
CA ILE A 87 -15.40 49.35 -22.79
C ILE A 87 -14.91 47.92 -22.93
N ILE A 88 -14.81 47.41 -24.16
CA ILE A 88 -14.35 46.05 -24.44
C ILE A 88 -12.94 45.84 -23.88
N GLN A 89 -12.02 46.78 -24.12
CA GLN A 89 -10.65 46.70 -23.61
C GLN A 89 -10.60 46.69 -22.08
N LYS A 90 -11.42 47.52 -21.42
CA LYS A 90 -11.50 47.54 -19.95
C LYS A 90 -12.03 46.20 -19.42
N CYS A 91 -13.11 45.67 -19.97
CA CYS A 91 -13.66 44.37 -19.59
C CYS A 91 -12.65 43.24 -19.81
N GLN A 92 -11.92 43.23 -20.93
CA GLN A 92 -10.88 42.25 -21.22
C GLN A 92 -9.74 42.30 -20.21
N ALA A 93 -9.33 43.52 -19.81
CA ALA A 93 -8.31 43.71 -18.79
C ALA A 93 -8.76 43.17 -17.43
N GLU A 94 -10.00 43.45 -17.02
CA GLU A 94 -10.58 42.93 -15.78
C GLU A 94 -10.70 41.40 -15.77
N ILE A 95 -11.14 40.78 -16.87
CA ILE A 95 -11.15 39.31 -17.01
C ILE A 95 -9.74 38.75 -16.85
N THR A 96 -8.77 39.37 -17.52
CA THR A 96 -7.37 38.90 -17.50
C THR A 96 -6.76 38.97 -16.10
N GLU A 97 -7.08 40.02 -15.35
CA GLU A 97 -6.65 40.18 -13.95
C GLU A 97 -7.22 39.08 -13.07
N VAL A 98 -8.55 38.90 -13.07
CA VAL A 98 -9.21 37.86 -12.25
C VAL A 98 -8.77 36.46 -12.67
N LYS A 99 -8.53 36.22 -13.96
CA LYS A 99 -7.99 34.94 -14.45
C LYS A 99 -6.61 34.65 -13.85
N LYS A 100 -5.72 35.64 -13.79
CA LYS A 100 -4.39 35.49 -13.17
C LYS A 100 -4.50 35.20 -11.68
N GLU A 101 -5.43 35.84 -10.97
CA GLU A 101 -5.68 35.58 -9.55
C GLU A 101 -6.19 34.15 -9.31
N ILE A 102 -7.15 33.67 -10.12
CA ILE A 102 -7.65 32.30 -10.01
C ILE A 102 -6.53 31.30 -10.28
N SER A 103 -5.73 31.52 -11.33
CA SER A 103 -4.60 30.63 -11.66
C SER A 103 -3.52 30.61 -10.59
N SER A 104 -3.22 31.75 -9.94
CA SER A 104 -2.23 31.76 -8.85
C SER A 104 -2.71 30.99 -7.63
N VAL A 105 -4.01 31.09 -7.29
CA VAL A 105 -4.60 30.30 -6.21
C VAL A 105 -4.58 28.80 -6.55
N HIS A 106 -4.87 28.43 -7.79
CA HIS A 106 -4.78 27.04 -8.25
C HIS A 106 -3.36 26.49 -8.10
N TYR A 107 -2.36 27.22 -8.57
CA TYR A 107 -0.95 26.83 -8.46
C TYR A 107 -0.54 26.61 -7.00
N ILE A 108 -0.93 27.51 -6.09
CA ILE A 108 -0.64 27.38 -4.65
C ILE A 108 -1.31 26.14 -4.05
N GLN A 109 -2.52 25.78 -4.49
CA GLN A 109 -3.20 24.57 -4.01
C GLN A 109 -2.52 23.30 -4.52
N GLU A 110 -2.11 23.27 -5.78
CA GLU A 110 -1.37 22.14 -6.35
C GLU A 110 -0.01 21.95 -5.66
N ASP A 111 0.72 23.04 -5.44
CA ASP A 111 2.04 23.02 -4.76
C ASP A 111 1.92 22.45 -3.34
N LYS A 112 0.90 22.87 -2.59
CA LYS A 112 0.61 22.32 -1.25
C LYS A 112 0.31 20.82 -1.27
N ILE A 113 -0.45 20.35 -2.25
CA ILE A 113 -0.76 18.92 -2.39
C ILE A 113 0.54 18.14 -2.67
N VAL A 114 1.41 18.68 -3.52
CA VAL A 114 2.72 18.07 -3.80
C VAL A 114 3.58 18.01 -2.53
N ASP A 115 3.67 19.10 -1.77
CA ASP A 115 4.39 19.15 -0.50
C ASP A 115 3.86 18.11 0.51
N GLU A 116 2.55 17.99 0.65
CA GLU A 116 1.91 16.98 1.53
C GLU A 116 2.26 15.55 1.10
N LEU A 117 2.31 15.28 -0.21
CA LEU A 117 2.71 13.97 -0.74
C LEU A 117 4.19 13.68 -0.48
N ILE A 118 5.07 14.69 -0.59
CA ILE A 118 6.50 14.57 -0.28
C ILE A 118 6.69 14.25 1.21
N GLU A 119 6.00 14.94 2.11
CA GLU A 119 6.06 14.64 3.55
C GLU A 119 5.55 13.25 3.87
N LYS A 120 4.45 12.82 3.24
CA LYS A 120 3.94 11.46 3.38
C LYS A 120 4.95 10.40 2.90
N ASN A 121 5.69 10.67 1.82
CA ASN A 121 6.77 9.80 1.36
C ASN A 121 7.88 9.70 2.41
N LYS A 122 8.30 10.81 3.03
CA LYS A 122 9.29 10.81 4.12
C LYS A 122 8.83 9.95 5.29
N GLU A 123 7.57 10.08 5.71
CA GLU A 123 7.01 9.25 6.77
C GLU A 123 7.02 7.75 6.43
N CYS A 124 6.70 7.40 5.19
CA CYS A 124 6.72 6.01 4.73
C CYS A 124 8.16 5.45 4.77
N LEU A 125 9.15 6.21 4.31
CA LEU A 125 10.56 5.80 4.36
C LEU A 125 11.09 5.65 5.79
N LEU A 126 10.67 6.51 6.71
CA LEU A 126 10.96 6.36 8.14
C LEU A 126 10.37 5.06 8.69
N LYS A 127 9.10 4.77 8.40
CA LYS A 127 8.44 3.51 8.79
C LYS A 127 9.15 2.29 8.21
N LEU A 128 9.56 2.34 6.94
CA LEU A 128 10.37 1.28 6.33
C LEU A 128 11.70 1.12 7.05
N THR A 129 12.37 2.20 7.41
CA THR A 129 13.63 2.11 8.18
C THR A 129 13.40 1.45 9.54
N GLU A 130 12.32 1.76 10.25
CA GLU A 130 11.97 1.07 11.50
C GLU A 130 11.64 -0.41 11.29
N TYR A 131 10.89 -0.74 10.24
CA TYR A 131 10.52 -2.12 9.93
C TYR A 131 11.76 -2.95 9.61
N LYS A 132 12.77 -2.40 8.93
CA LYS A 132 14.08 -3.04 8.73
C LYS A 132 14.70 -3.48 10.07
N PHE A 133 14.76 -2.60 11.06
CA PHE A 133 15.31 -2.94 12.39
C PHE A 133 14.45 -3.98 13.13
N LYS A 134 13.12 -3.89 13.03
CA LYS A 134 12.20 -4.86 13.62
C LYS A 134 12.36 -6.25 12.96
N LEU A 135 12.57 -6.29 11.65
CA LEU A 135 12.75 -7.52 10.87
C LEU A 135 14.07 -8.22 11.24
N GLN A 136 15.16 -7.46 11.43
CA GLN A 136 16.45 -7.99 11.91
C GLN A 136 16.36 -8.62 13.31
N LYS A 137 15.53 -8.08 14.20
CA LYS A 137 15.36 -8.59 15.57
C LYS A 137 14.28 -9.67 15.71
N CYS A 138 13.61 -10.00 14.62
CA CYS A 138 12.50 -10.95 14.65
C CYS A 138 13.00 -12.39 14.84
N ASN A 139 12.40 -13.10 15.81
CA ASN A 139 12.76 -14.47 16.17
C ASN A 139 11.61 -15.47 15.93
N ASN A 140 10.46 -14.99 15.43
CA ASN A 140 9.28 -15.80 15.20
C ASN A 140 8.81 -15.65 13.75
N GLN A 141 8.55 -16.78 13.08
CA GLN A 141 8.15 -16.84 11.68
C GLN A 141 6.81 -16.12 11.42
N ASN A 142 5.85 -16.18 12.35
CA ASN A 142 4.56 -15.52 12.17
C ASN A 142 4.68 -14.00 12.22
N SER A 143 5.40 -13.46 13.22
CA SER A 143 5.65 -12.02 13.32
C SER A 143 6.53 -11.52 12.16
N PHE A 144 7.41 -12.36 11.62
CA PHE A 144 8.18 -12.04 10.42
C PHE A 144 7.26 -11.88 9.19
N GLN A 145 6.33 -12.82 8.96
CA GLN A 145 5.37 -12.72 7.86
C GLN A 145 4.43 -11.51 7.99
N GLU A 146 3.97 -11.20 9.20
CA GLU A 146 3.17 -9.99 9.45
C GLU A 146 3.94 -8.70 9.15
N LEU A 147 5.23 -8.64 9.52
CA LEU A 147 6.08 -7.49 9.20
C LEU A 147 6.27 -7.33 7.69
N LEU A 148 6.46 -8.42 6.94
CA LEU A 148 6.55 -8.37 5.48
C LEU A 148 5.29 -7.78 4.82
N LYS A 149 4.10 -8.17 5.29
CA LYS A 149 2.84 -7.60 4.80
C LYS A 149 2.74 -6.09 5.08
N ARG A 150 3.23 -5.63 6.24
CA ARG A 150 3.24 -4.20 6.60
C ARG A 150 4.23 -3.40 5.75
N ILE A 151 5.38 -4.00 5.44
CA ILE A 151 6.39 -3.42 4.54
C ILE A 151 5.77 -3.25 3.15
N GLU A 152 5.21 -4.31 2.58
CA GLU A 152 4.57 -4.28 1.25
C GLU A 152 3.45 -3.21 1.19
N PHE A 153 2.59 -3.15 2.21
CA PHE A 153 1.55 -2.13 2.30
C PHE A 153 2.13 -0.71 2.33
N THR A 154 3.21 -0.50 3.08
CA THR A 154 3.84 0.83 3.20
C THR A 154 4.56 1.21 1.90
N GLU A 155 5.23 0.27 1.23
CA GLU A 155 5.86 0.50 -0.07
C GLU A 155 4.85 0.88 -1.16
N ASN A 156 3.68 0.23 -1.17
CA ASN A 156 2.62 0.56 -2.14
C ASN A 156 2.02 1.95 -1.95
N ASN A 157 2.21 2.57 -0.78
CA ASN A 157 1.73 3.92 -0.50
C ASN A 157 2.73 5.02 -0.90
N ILE A 158 3.96 4.66 -1.30
CA ILE A 158 4.99 5.61 -1.71
C ILE A 158 4.75 6.06 -3.16
N GLN A 159 4.67 7.38 -3.37
CA GLN A 159 4.61 7.98 -4.69
C GLN A 159 6.01 8.11 -5.27
N LYS A 160 6.44 7.13 -6.05
CA LYS A 160 7.82 7.02 -6.56
C LYS A 160 8.24 8.16 -7.46
N ASP A 161 7.30 8.72 -8.23
CA ASP A 161 7.55 9.81 -9.17
C ASP A 161 7.81 11.16 -8.47
N LEU A 162 7.45 11.27 -7.19
CA LEU A 162 7.61 12.47 -6.36
C LEU A 162 8.73 12.31 -5.33
N LEU A 163 9.56 11.27 -5.43
CA LEU A 163 10.70 11.10 -4.54
C LEU A 163 11.82 12.06 -4.90
N GLU A 164 12.34 12.76 -3.89
CA GLU A 164 13.59 13.49 -4.02
C GLU A 164 14.76 12.52 -4.27
N GLU A 165 15.85 12.99 -4.88
CA GLU A 165 17.02 12.15 -5.18
C GLU A 165 17.61 11.46 -3.93
N SER A 166 17.59 12.15 -2.79
CA SER A 166 18.01 11.61 -1.49
C SER A 166 17.11 10.47 -1.01
N GLN A 167 15.80 10.62 -1.19
CA GLN A 167 14.78 9.66 -0.79
C GLN A 167 14.80 8.44 -1.70
N GLN A 168 15.02 8.64 -2.99
CA GLN A 168 15.17 7.56 -3.97
C GLN A 168 16.39 6.68 -3.64
N LYS A 169 17.54 7.29 -3.33
CA LYS A 169 18.74 6.56 -2.88
C LYS A 169 18.44 5.74 -1.61
N LEU A 170 17.80 6.34 -0.62
CA LEU A 170 17.43 5.63 0.62
C LEU A 170 16.48 4.46 0.33
N TYR A 171 15.49 4.63 -0.55
CA TYR A 171 14.57 3.56 -0.94
C TYR A 171 15.29 2.39 -1.64
N GLU A 172 16.21 2.69 -2.55
CA GLU A 172 17.01 1.67 -3.25
C GLU A 172 17.92 0.91 -2.28
N GLU A 173 18.54 1.60 -1.31
CA GLU A 173 19.33 0.99 -0.24
C GLU A 173 18.46 0.08 0.64
N LEU A 174 17.31 0.57 1.11
CA LEU A 174 16.38 -0.22 1.92
C LEU A 174 15.92 -1.48 1.17
N THR A 175 15.63 -1.37 -0.12
CA THR A 175 15.20 -2.51 -0.95
C THR A 175 16.27 -3.60 -1.00
N LYS A 176 17.54 -3.23 -1.21
CA LYS A 176 18.67 -4.17 -1.20
C LYS A 176 18.86 -4.80 0.17
N ASP A 177 18.79 -3.99 1.23
CA ASP A 177 18.94 -4.48 2.60
C ASP A 177 17.84 -5.46 2.98
N TYR A 178 16.59 -5.21 2.57
CA TYR A 178 15.49 -6.13 2.82
C TYR A 178 15.71 -7.50 2.20
N GLN A 179 16.19 -7.56 0.94
CA GLN A 179 16.50 -8.84 0.29
C GLN A 179 17.54 -9.65 1.08
N GLN A 180 18.58 -8.98 1.59
CA GLN A 180 19.61 -9.62 2.40
C GLN A 180 19.06 -10.09 3.74
N ILE A 181 18.34 -9.24 4.48
CA ILE A 181 17.81 -9.58 5.81
C ILE A 181 16.78 -10.71 5.70
N ILE A 182 15.91 -10.69 4.68
CA ILE A 182 14.91 -11.73 4.48
C ILE A 182 15.60 -13.09 4.26
N SER A 183 16.58 -13.14 3.37
CA SER A 183 17.33 -14.36 3.09
C SER A 183 18.05 -14.88 4.34
N GLN A 184 18.69 -13.99 5.12
CA GLN A 184 19.35 -14.36 6.37
C GLN A 184 18.37 -14.93 7.40
N LYS A 185 17.20 -14.31 7.55
CA LYS A 185 16.17 -14.74 8.51
C LYS A 185 15.51 -16.05 8.13
N LEU A 186 15.23 -16.28 6.85
CA LEU A 186 14.70 -17.57 6.39
C LEU A 186 15.69 -18.69 6.69
N ASN A 187 16.97 -18.49 6.38
CA ASN A 187 18.03 -19.45 6.72
C ASN A 187 18.16 -19.67 8.24
N GLU A 188 18.01 -18.63 9.06
CA GLU A 188 18.00 -18.74 10.52
C GLU A 188 16.82 -19.60 11.01
N PHE A 189 15.60 -19.35 10.51
CA PHE A 189 14.42 -20.13 10.88
C PHE A 189 14.53 -21.59 10.45
N GLU A 190 15.06 -21.87 9.26
CA GLU A 190 15.32 -23.24 8.81
C GLU A 190 16.34 -23.93 9.71
N ARG A 191 17.46 -23.28 10.04
CA ARG A 191 18.46 -23.82 10.98
C ARG A 191 17.84 -24.14 12.35
N LEU A 192 16.96 -23.27 12.86
CA LEU A 192 16.25 -23.52 14.12
C LEU A 192 15.30 -24.71 14.04
N LYS A 193 14.57 -24.89 12.93
CA LYS A 193 13.72 -26.07 12.69
C LYS A 193 14.54 -27.35 12.65
N VAL A 194 15.62 -27.37 11.85
CA VAL A 194 16.52 -28.53 11.75
C VAL A 194 17.15 -28.86 13.10
N LYS A 195 17.57 -27.84 13.87
CA LYS A 195 18.13 -28.04 15.22
C LYS A 195 17.10 -28.60 16.20
N ALA A 196 15.86 -28.12 16.17
CA ALA A 196 14.78 -28.64 17.02
C ALA A 196 14.43 -30.09 16.65
N TYR A 197 14.37 -30.39 15.35
CA TYR A 197 14.18 -31.73 14.81
C TYR A 197 15.26 -32.70 15.31
N ASN A 198 16.54 -32.32 15.18
CA ASN A 198 17.67 -33.12 15.64
C ASN A 198 17.68 -33.33 17.17
N LYS A 199 17.38 -32.29 17.96
CA LYS A 199 17.25 -32.43 19.42
C LYS A 199 16.16 -33.42 19.79
N LYS A 200 15.01 -33.37 19.10
CA LYS A 200 13.90 -34.32 19.33
C LYS A 200 14.30 -35.73 18.93
N ALA A 201 15.01 -35.90 17.81
CA ALA A 201 15.53 -37.20 17.38
C ALA A 201 16.46 -37.81 18.44
N VAL A 202 17.43 -37.05 18.95
CA VAL A 202 18.32 -37.53 20.03
C VAL A 202 17.54 -37.94 21.28
N GLN A 203 16.52 -37.17 21.68
CA GLN A 203 15.66 -37.51 22.82
C GLN A 203 14.89 -38.81 22.61
N ASP A 204 14.33 -39.01 21.41
CA ASP A 204 13.61 -40.22 21.06
C ASP A 204 14.56 -41.43 20.97
N TYR A 205 15.77 -41.26 20.45
CA TYR A 205 16.79 -42.32 20.43
C TYR A 205 17.23 -42.72 21.84
N TYR A 206 17.42 -41.74 22.72
CA TYR A 206 17.75 -41.99 24.13
C TYR A 206 16.61 -42.75 24.84
N TYR A 207 15.36 -42.37 24.59
CA TYR A 207 14.19 -43.06 25.11
C TYR A 207 14.13 -44.51 24.63
N VAL A 208 14.30 -44.74 23.33
CA VAL A 208 14.34 -46.09 22.75
C VAL A 208 15.45 -46.93 23.38
N PHE A 209 16.64 -46.35 23.55
CA PHE A 209 17.76 -47.03 24.20
C PHE A 209 17.45 -47.42 25.66
N GLN A 210 16.86 -46.52 26.45
CA GLN A 210 16.50 -46.80 27.84
C GLN A 210 15.39 -47.84 27.97
N GLU A 211 14.32 -47.71 27.20
CA GLU A 211 13.21 -48.67 27.22
C GLU A 211 13.67 -50.06 26.79
N PHE A 212 14.46 -50.15 25.72
CA PHE A 212 15.02 -51.43 25.27
C PHE A 212 15.92 -52.05 26.34
N LYS A 213 16.77 -51.25 27.00
CA LYS A 213 17.65 -51.73 28.08
C LYS A 213 16.90 -52.16 29.34
N ARG A 214 15.77 -51.52 29.67
CA ARG A 214 14.98 -51.87 30.86
C ARG A 214 14.28 -53.21 30.70
N ASP A 215 13.76 -53.48 29.51
CA ASP A 215 12.91 -54.64 29.22
C ASP A 215 13.49 -55.51 28.07
N GLU A 216 14.82 -55.76 28.09
CA GLU A 216 15.56 -56.43 27.01
C GLU A 216 14.93 -57.77 26.59
N GLU A 217 14.60 -58.63 27.54
CA GLU A 217 14.05 -59.98 27.26
C GLU A 217 12.67 -59.92 26.60
N LYS A 218 11.88 -58.88 26.90
CA LYS A 218 10.58 -58.67 26.27
C LYS A 218 10.73 -58.23 24.82
N HIS A 219 11.69 -57.36 24.55
CA HIS A 219 11.94 -56.83 23.20
C HIS A 219 12.71 -57.79 22.29
N LYS A 220 13.51 -58.71 22.86
CA LYS A 220 14.13 -59.84 22.13
C LYS A 220 13.08 -60.88 21.71
N ASN A 221 12.19 -61.27 22.62
CA ASN A 221 11.24 -62.36 22.38
C ASN A 221 9.94 -61.91 21.69
N ASN A 222 9.59 -60.62 21.73
CA ASN A 222 8.39 -60.08 21.08
C ASN A 222 8.73 -58.99 20.06
N PHE A 223 8.88 -59.41 18.80
CA PHE A 223 9.20 -58.52 17.69
C PHE A 223 8.14 -57.42 17.44
N VAL A 224 6.87 -57.64 17.80
CA VAL A 224 5.81 -56.64 17.61
C VAL A 224 6.02 -55.42 18.52
N GLU A 225 6.43 -55.66 19.76
CA GLU A 225 6.76 -54.60 20.72
C GLU A 225 8.02 -53.83 20.32
N LEU A 226 9.03 -54.55 19.83
CA LEU A 226 10.24 -53.93 19.26
C LEU A 226 9.90 -53.07 18.05
N LYS A 227 9.15 -53.61 17.07
CA LYS A 227 8.70 -52.90 15.87
C LYS A 227 7.96 -51.61 16.21
N ARG A 228 7.08 -51.65 17.22
CA ARG A 228 6.36 -50.45 17.70
C ARG A 228 7.29 -49.40 18.29
N LEU A 229 8.27 -49.82 19.09
CA LEU A 229 9.23 -48.93 19.76
C LEU A 229 10.16 -48.26 18.74
N VAL A 230 10.82 -49.06 17.88
CA VAL A 230 11.79 -48.54 16.91
C VAL A 230 11.14 -47.86 15.71
N GLY A 231 10.02 -48.37 15.19
CA GLY A 231 9.33 -47.75 14.04
C GLY A 231 8.79 -46.36 14.37
N ARG A 232 8.25 -46.15 15.58
CA ARG A 232 7.62 -44.87 15.96
C ARG A 232 8.63 -43.77 16.33
N ARG A 233 9.82 -44.15 16.80
CA ARG A 233 10.76 -43.22 17.46
C ARG A 233 12.22 -43.32 16.99
N LEU A 234 12.65 -44.43 16.40
CA LEU A 234 14.02 -44.59 15.90
C LEU A 234 14.07 -44.42 14.37
N PHE A 235 13.23 -45.13 13.63
CA PHE A 235 13.25 -45.15 12.16
C PHE A 235 12.39 -44.07 11.51
N CYS A 236 11.58 -43.32 12.26
CA CYS A 236 10.71 -42.30 11.69
C CYS A 236 11.42 -40.99 11.31
N TYR A 237 12.75 -40.90 11.48
CA TYR A 237 13.53 -39.71 11.18
C TYR A 237 14.29 -39.89 9.85
N ASP A 238 14.19 -38.91 8.95
CA ASP A 238 14.99 -38.87 7.72
C ASP A 238 16.47 -38.61 8.03
N ALA A 239 17.33 -39.53 7.59
CA ALA A 239 18.78 -39.49 7.81
C ALA A 239 19.46 -38.31 7.10
N ASN A 240 18.90 -37.82 5.99
CA ASN A 240 19.47 -36.67 5.25
C ASN A 240 19.35 -35.35 6.02
N GLN A 241 18.45 -35.30 7.01
CA GLN A 241 18.17 -34.12 7.82
C GLN A 241 18.85 -34.17 9.20
N LEU A 242 19.57 -35.26 9.50
CA LEU A 242 20.27 -35.43 10.76
C LEU A 242 21.67 -34.81 10.70
N TYR A 243 22.06 -34.15 11.78
CA TYR A 243 23.44 -33.74 11.99
C TYR A 243 24.32 -34.97 12.21
N SER A 244 25.61 -34.84 11.90
CA SER A 244 26.59 -35.92 12.08
C SER A 244 26.61 -36.44 13.52
N GLU A 245 26.52 -35.57 14.52
CA GLU A 245 26.48 -35.95 15.94
C GLU A 245 25.23 -36.76 16.29
N THR A 246 24.08 -36.38 15.72
CA THR A 246 22.82 -37.09 15.91
C THR A 246 22.86 -38.46 15.23
N MET A 247 23.48 -38.54 14.05
CA MET A 247 23.66 -39.78 13.30
C MET A 247 24.61 -40.76 14.00
N ILE A 248 25.69 -40.27 14.60
CA ILE A 248 26.60 -41.08 15.43
C ILE A 248 25.83 -41.72 16.59
N TYR A 249 24.98 -40.93 17.27
CA TYR A 249 24.19 -41.45 18.38
C TYR A 249 23.13 -42.46 17.92
N TYR A 250 22.43 -42.19 16.82
CA TYR A 250 21.54 -43.14 16.15
C TYR A 250 22.24 -44.47 15.89
N ASN A 251 23.43 -44.44 15.27
CA ASN A 251 24.19 -45.65 14.93
C ASN A 251 24.60 -46.44 16.17
N ASN A 252 24.93 -45.75 17.27
CA ASN A 252 25.24 -46.40 18.56
C ASN A 252 24.00 -47.16 19.09
N VAL A 253 22.84 -46.47 19.17
CA VAL A 253 21.59 -47.08 19.65
C VAL A 253 21.15 -48.25 18.75
N TYR A 254 21.21 -48.06 17.43
CA TYR A 254 20.90 -49.10 16.45
C TYR A 254 21.81 -50.30 16.62
N SER A 255 23.14 -50.09 16.66
CA SER A 255 24.11 -51.18 16.80
C SER A 255 23.96 -51.93 18.12
N TYR A 256 23.62 -51.22 19.20
CA TYR A 256 23.35 -51.84 20.50
C TYR A 256 22.15 -52.79 20.41
N ILE A 257 21.02 -52.32 19.89
CA ILE A 257 19.81 -53.15 19.69
C ILE A 257 20.13 -54.32 18.76
N PHE A 258 20.76 -54.06 17.62
CA PHE A 258 21.11 -55.05 16.60
C PHE A 258 22.02 -56.16 17.15
N SER A 259 22.97 -55.83 18.03
CA SER A 259 23.87 -56.79 18.67
C SER A 259 23.18 -57.76 19.64
N LYS A 260 21.97 -57.41 20.11
CA LYS A 260 21.22 -58.17 21.12
C LYS A 260 20.10 -59.04 20.53
N LEU A 261 19.87 -58.95 19.23
CA LEU A 261 18.87 -59.72 18.49
C LEU A 261 19.48 -61.00 17.88
N ASP A 262 18.63 -61.97 17.58
CA ASP A 262 18.95 -63.14 16.77
C ASP A 262 19.02 -62.79 15.27
N ASP A 263 19.49 -63.72 14.43
CA ASP A 263 19.72 -63.43 13.01
C ASP A 263 18.42 -63.14 12.24
N GLU A 264 17.31 -63.76 12.64
CA GLU A 264 15.98 -63.46 12.07
C GLU A 264 15.45 -62.10 12.54
N GLY A 265 15.62 -61.74 13.81
CA GLY A 265 15.27 -60.42 14.34
C GLY A 265 16.09 -59.29 13.70
N LYS A 266 17.37 -59.51 13.42
CA LYS A 266 18.24 -58.56 12.69
C LYS A 266 17.75 -58.30 11.27
N TYR A 267 17.36 -59.36 10.55
CA TYR A 267 16.81 -59.25 9.20
C TYR A 267 15.53 -58.40 9.21
N ARG A 268 14.57 -58.75 10.07
CA ARG A 268 13.28 -58.04 10.16
C ARG A 268 13.43 -56.60 10.67
N LEU A 269 14.39 -56.32 11.54
CA LEU A 269 14.69 -54.96 11.99
C LEU A 269 15.24 -54.10 10.84
N THR A 270 16.07 -54.67 9.97
CA THR A 270 16.64 -53.99 8.80
C THR A 270 15.57 -53.70 7.76
N GLU A 271 14.69 -54.68 7.48
CA GLU A 271 13.50 -54.49 6.63
C GLU A 271 12.62 -53.36 7.17
N LEU A 272 12.35 -53.34 8.48
CA LEU A 272 11.58 -52.28 9.11
C LEU A 272 12.22 -50.89 8.95
N ALA A 273 13.54 -50.78 9.03
CA ALA A 273 14.24 -49.51 8.88
C ALA A 273 14.05 -48.90 7.47
N ILE A 274 13.92 -49.76 6.45
CA ILE A 274 13.68 -49.40 5.05
C ILE A 274 12.21 -49.01 4.85
N ASP A 275 11.27 -49.81 5.36
CA ASP A 275 9.83 -49.64 5.11
C ASP A 275 9.17 -48.53 5.93
N THR A 276 9.83 -48.03 6.99
CA THR A 276 9.24 -47.01 7.86
C THR A 276 9.24 -45.64 7.18
N GLU A 277 8.06 -45.04 7.04
CA GLU A 277 7.88 -43.67 6.56
C GLU A 277 8.66 -42.66 7.42
N LYS A 278 9.42 -41.81 6.74
CA LYS A 278 10.27 -40.79 7.37
C LYS A 278 9.49 -39.49 7.50
N LYS A 279 9.58 -38.87 8.68
CA LYS A 279 9.03 -37.53 8.93
C LYS A 279 10.03 -36.50 8.42
N SER A 280 9.56 -35.55 7.62
CA SER A 280 10.26 -34.29 7.36
C SER A 280 9.82 -33.22 8.37
N TYR A 281 10.67 -32.23 8.61
CA TYR A 281 10.35 -31.06 9.45
C TYR A 281 9.44 -30.04 8.75
#